data_AF-A0A1C3XGC9-F1
#
_entry.id   AF-A0A1C3XGC9-F1
#
_cell.length_a   1.000
_cell.length_b   1.000
_cell.length_c   1.000
_cell.angle_alpha   90.00
_cell.angle_beta   90.00
_cell.angle_gamma   90.00
#
_symmetry.space_group_name_H-M   'P 1'
#
loop_
_entity.id
_entity.type
_entity.pdbx_description
1 polymer ?
#
loop_
_entity_poly.entity_id
_entity_poly.type
_entity_poly.pdbx_seq_one_letter_code
_entity_poly.pdbx_strand_id
1 'polypeptide(L)'
;MAQLRLSPRWKSSAIVSAMNDPGGSRKGITEHRHVSPTVSDVLEDGTIVELVYRPEHRATLLATSVAGRWTLATHVDVPGGHQLVPFSPNNNLIKNDVVLLPSEPRIHGTEQELVSEIVAFIHRYADLSPTFEQVASYYVLLSWVYDAFNDLPYLRLRGDFGTGKTRSLLTIGSLCYKPFFASGASTVSPIFHTLNAFRGTLIFDEADFRFSDERSEIVKILNNGNMRGMPVLRTVMNRQREFNPQAFHVFGPKIVATRGRYEDRALESRFITEETGARPLRNDIPINLPPTFKDEARELRNKLLLYRFRRRHEIELNPALADPKLEPRLNQIMLPLLSVVSDPRLRSELRNAAEHAQNSIIAERGLLMEAQVLELLVDLMLSTSRQVVPVADITMGIIDRYGPEYDRPISNRWIGSVLRTKLNLLTYKSHGVYVVPMTERGKVEMLCRRYGVNIVTDAPPTERKGDVGTSEKF
;
A
#
# COMPACT_ATOMS: atom_id res chain seq x y z
N MET A 1 -11.12 -12.47 -51.55
CA MET A 1 -10.40 -11.29 -52.08
C MET A 1 -10.16 -10.34 -50.91
N ALA A 2 -8.97 -10.44 -50.30
CA ALA A 2 -7.90 -9.41 -50.25
C ALA A 2 -7.93 -8.67 -48.89
N GLN A 3 -7.17 -9.06 -47.85
CA GLN A 3 -5.74 -8.81 -47.55
C GLN A 3 -5.25 -7.36 -47.75
N LEU A 4 -4.83 -6.70 -46.65
CA LEU A 4 -3.73 -5.70 -46.49
C LEU A 4 -3.73 -5.21 -45.02
N ARG A 5 -2.84 -5.66 -44.11
CA ARG A 5 -1.42 -5.31 -43.81
C ARG A 5 -1.16 -3.93 -43.15
N LEU A 6 -0.96 -3.98 -41.82
CA LEU A 6 0.12 -3.45 -40.95
C LEU A 6 0.90 -2.14 -41.27
N SER A 7 0.78 -1.17 -40.34
CA SER A 7 1.80 -0.28 -39.67
C SER A 7 2.71 0.65 -40.53
N PRO A 8 3.23 1.79 -39.99
CA PRO A 8 4.36 1.72 -39.04
C PRO A 8 4.43 2.79 -37.91
N ARG A 9 5.33 2.44 -36.98
CA ARG A 9 5.86 3.09 -35.76
C ARG A 9 6.32 4.55 -35.93
N TRP A 10 6.06 5.35 -34.89
CA TRP A 10 6.70 6.65 -34.65
C TRP A 10 8.07 6.46 -33.99
N LYS A 11 9.12 6.95 -34.66
CA LYS A 11 10.48 7.11 -34.13
C LYS A 11 10.58 8.49 -33.47
N SER A 12 10.96 8.57 -32.21
CA SER A 12 11.32 9.84 -31.57
C SER A 12 12.74 10.25 -31.98
N SER A 13 12.86 11.46 -32.52
CA SER A 13 14.05 12.08 -33.08
C SER A 13 15.01 12.58 -31.98
N ALA A 14 16.29 12.22 -32.13
CA ALA A 14 17.41 12.90 -31.50
C ALA A 14 17.61 14.28 -32.16
N ILE A 15 17.78 15.33 -31.35
CA ILE A 15 18.24 16.64 -31.82
C ILE A 15 19.74 16.71 -31.54
N VAL A 16 20.52 16.66 -32.61
CA VAL A 16 21.95 16.94 -32.66
C VAL A 16 22.11 18.42 -33.01
N SER A 17 22.81 19.18 -32.18
CA SER A 17 23.36 20.49 -32.56
C SER A 17 24.82 20.29 -32.95
N ALA A 18 25.14 20.51 -34.22
CA ALA A 18 26.48 20.53 -34.77
C ALA A 18 26.84 21.97 -35.15
N MET A 19 27.97 22.47 -34.65
CA MET A 19 28.69 23.59 -35.25
C MET A 19 30.18 23.21 -35.32
N ASN A 20 30.73 23.34 -36.53
CA ASN A 20 32.10 23.04 -36.93
C ASN A 20 33.13 23.97 -36.31
N ASP A 21 34.32 23.43 -36.03
CA ASP A 21 35.59 24.15 -36.17
C ASP A 21 36.71 23.13 -36.58
N PRO A 22 37.55 23.38 -37.61
CA PRO A 22 38.56 22.43 -38.07
C PRO A 22 39.95 22.77 -37.54
N GLY A 23 40.53 21.93 -36.69
CA GLY A 23 41.91 22.09 -36.22
C GLY A 23 42.39 20.87 -35.45
N GLY A 24 43.47 20.24 -35.92
CA GLY A 24 43.85 18.87 -35.55
C GLY A 24 44.40 18.65 -34.14
N SER A 25 44.21 17.44 -33.64
CA SER A 25 45.26 16.52 -33.15
C SER A 25 44.61 15.18 -32.79
N ARG A 26 45.23 14.07 -33.23
CA ARG A 26 44.80 12.71 -32.85
C ARG A 26 45.01 12.52 -31.34
N LYS A 27 43.98 12.78 -30.54
CA LYS A 27 43.87 12.26 -29.17
C LYS A 27 43.15 10.91 -29.24
N GLY A 28 43.78 9.89 -28.65
CA GLY A 28 43.20 8.56 -28.54
C GLY A 28 41.79 8.63 -27.98
N ILE A 29 40.86 7.92 -28.61
CA ILE A 29 39.50 7.75 -28.12
C ILE A 29 39.61 6.85 -26.89
N THR A 30 39.79 7.44 -25.70
CA THR A 30 39.43 6.77 -24.46
C THR A 30 37.92 6.64 -24.46
N GLU A 31 37.40 5.44 -24.76
CA GLU A 31 36.01 5.10 -24.52
C GLU A 31 35.69 5.38 -23.04
N HIS A 32 34.98 6.48 -22.78
CA HIS A 32 34.53 6.82 -21.44
C HIS A 32 33.47 5.79 -21.02
N ARG A 33 33.87 4.74 -20.28
CA ARG A 33 32.92 3.85 -19.62
C ARG A 33 32.01 4.66 -18.72
N HIS A 34 30.72 4.57 -18.94
CA HIS A 34 29.74 5.33 -18.16
C HIS A 34 29.46 4.59 -16.85
N VAL A 35 30.00 5.12 -15.75
CA VAL A 35 29.90 4.51 -14.41
C VAL A 35 28.65 5.01 -13.70
N SER A 36 27.83 4.08 -13.23
CA SER A 36 26.55 4.37 -12.54
C SER A 36 26.56 3.74 -11.14
N PRO A 37 26.45 4.54 -10.06
CA PRO A 37 26.19 4.01 -8.73
C PRO A 37 24.84 3.31 -8.66
N THR A 38 24.83 2.06 -8.23
CA THR A 38 23.66 1.17 -8.27
C THR A 38 23.36 0.63 -6.89
N VAL A 39 22.08 0.72 -6.50
CA VAL A 39 21.56 0.05 -5.29
C VAL A 39 20.98 -1.31 -5.61
N SER A 40 20.31 -1.46 -6.75
CA SER A 40 19.75 -2.71 -7.27
C SER A 40 19.42 -2.55 -8.73
N ASP A 41 19.45 -3.66 -9.46
CA ASP A 41 18.96 -3.73 -10.85
C ASP A 41 18.52 -5.15 -11.20
N VAL A 42 17.72 -5.28 -12.26
CA VAL A 42 17.43 -6.57 -12.90
C VAL A 42 17.78 -6.42 -14.37
N LEU A 43 18.88 -7.09 -14.77
CA LEU A 43 19.43 -6.99 -16.13
C LEU A 43 18.55 -7.76 -17.13
N GLU A 44 18.75 -7.51 -18.43
CA GLU A 44 17.99 -8.13 -19.52
C GLU A 44 18.10 -9.67 -19.54
N ASP A 45 19.22 -10.22 -19.08
CA ASP A 45 19.46 -11.66 -18.96
C ASP A 45 18.84 -12.28 -17.68
N GLY A 46 18.12 -11.48 -16.90
CA GLY A 46 17.52 -11.88 -15.64
C GLY A 46 18.47 -11.83 -14.44
N THR A 47 19.71 -11.37 -14.61
CA THR A 47 20.64 -11.20 -13.48
C THR A 47 20.10 -10.16 -12.51
N ILE A 48 19.94 -10.54 -11.24
CA ILE A 48 19.58 -9.62 -10.17
C ILE A 48 20.87 -9.05 -9.56
N VAL A 49 20.96 -7.73 -9.46
CA VAL A 49 22.07 -7.01 -8.84
C VAL A 49 21.57 -6.35 -7.57
N GLU A 50 22.29 -6.50 -6.45
CA GLU A 50 21.92 -5.96 -5.14
C GLU A 50 23.12 -5.37 -4.40
N LEU A 51 22.98 -4.16 -3.89
CA LEU A 51 23.97 -3.52 -3.05
C LEU A 51 24.05 -4.20 -1.68
N VAL A 52 25.26 -4.58 -1.28
CA VAL A 52 25.55 -5.12 0.05
C VAL A 52 26.60 -4.26 0.76
N TYR A 53 26.60 -4.29 2.09
CA TYR A 53 27.59 -3.58 2.92
C TYR A 53 28.17 -4.52 3.98
N ARG A 54 29.49 -4.64 4.00
CA ARG A 54 30.26 -5.42 4.98
C ARG A 54 30.86 -4.48 6.03
N PRO A 55 30.29 -4.40 7.25
CA PRO A 55 30.72 -3.44 8.26
C PRO A 55 32.17 -3.64 8.71
N GLU A 56 32.61 -4.90 8.83
CA GLU A 56 33.96 -5.28 9.28
C GLU A 56 35.06 -4.71 8.39
N HIS A 57 34.82 -4.64 7.08
CA HIS A 57 35.75 -4.11 6.09
C HIS A 57 35.42 -2.69 5.65
N ARG A 58 34.32 -2.11 6.14
CA ARG A 58 33.75 -0.83 5.69
C ARG A 58 33.69 -0.76 4.16
N ALA A 59 33.21 -1.84 3.54
CA ALA A 59 33.21 -2.02 2.10
C ALA A 59 31.80 -2.29 1.59
N THR A 60 31.47 -1.69 0.45
CA THR A 60 30.25 -2.00 -0.31
C THR A 60 30.60 -2.81 -1.55
N LEU A 61 29.72 -3.73 -1.91
CA LEU A 61 29.86 -4.63 -3.06
C LEU A 61 28.50 -4.75 -3.76
N LEU A 62 28.51 -5.30 -4.97
CA LEU A 62 27.32 -5.74 -5.67
C LEU A 62 27.24 -7.27 -5.55
N ALA A 63 26.20 -7.77 -4.91
CA ALA A 63 25.80 -9.16 -5.00
C ALA A 63 25.02 -9.36 -6.30
N THR A 64 25.47 -10.30 -7.14
CA THR A 64 24.77 -10.66 -8.37
C THR A 64 24.20 -12.06 -8.24
N SER A 65 23.04 -12.32 -8.85
CA SER A 65 22.53 -13.67 -8.98
C SER A 65 21.96 -13.95 -10.36
N VAL A 66 22.40 -15.08 -10.93
CA VAL A 66 21.98 -15.59 -12.24
C VAL A 66 21.87 -17.11 -12.15
N ALA A 67 20.78 -17.66 -12.69
CA ALA A 67 20.53 -19.10 -12.72
C ALA A 67 20.74 -19.80 -11.34
N GLY A 68 20.29 -19.17 -10.25
CA GLY A 68 20.37 -19.71 -8.88
C GLY A 68 21.77 -19.69 -8.25
N ARG A 69 22.79 -19.19 -8.95
CA ARG A 69 24.12 -18.93 -8.40
C ARG A 69 24.24 -17.45 -8.04
N TRP A 70 25.06 -17.13 -7.05
CA TRP A 70 25.35 -15.75 -6.69
C TRP A 70 26.85 -15.52 -6.49
N THR A 71 27.28 -14.29 -6.73
CA THR A 71 28.67 -13.85 -6.52
C THR A 71 28.69 -12.43 -5.94
N LEU A 72 29.83 -12.01 -5.41
CA LEU A 72 30.07 -10.63 -5.00
C LEU A 72 31.10 -10.00 -5.92
N ALA A 73 30.83 -8.79 -6.38
CA ALA A 73 31.69 -8.05 -7.29
C ALA A 73 31.84 -6.59 -6.86
N THR A 74 32.98 -5.97 -7.21
CA THR A 74 33.21 -4.53 -7.00
C THR A 74 32.57 -3.68 -8.09
N HIS A 75 32.19 -4.29 -9.21
CA HIS A 75 31.46 -3.69 -10.32
C HIS A 75 30.79 -4.79 -11.16
N VAL A 76 29.81 -4.40 -11.98
CA VAL A 76 29.17 -5.27 -12.97
C VAL A 76 29.18 -4.54 -14.31
N ASP A 77 29.82 -5.13 -15.31
CA ASP A 77 29.81 -4.59 -16.67
C ASP A 77 28.47 -4.96 -17.35
N VAL A 78 27.82 -3.98 -17.99
CA VAL A 78 26.56 -4.18 -18.72
C VAL A 78 26.71 -3.72 -20.18
N PRO A 79 25.85 -4.20 -21.11
CA PRO A 79 25.96 -3.85 -22.52
C PRO A 79 26.01 -2.32 -22.77
N GLY A 80 26.72 -1.91 -23.83
CA GLY A 80 26.86 -0.49 -24.19
C GLY A 80 27.98 0.28 -23.48
N GLY A 81 28.93 -0.42 -22.84
CA GLY A 81 30.06 0.23 -22.16
C GLY A 81 29.69 0.90 -20.84
N HIS A 82 28.52 0.55 -20.28
CA HIS A 82 28.08 0.99 -18.98
C HIS A 82 28.63 0.06 -17.88
N GLN A 83 28.92 0.62 -16.72
CA GLN A 83 29.42 -0.13 -15.58
C GLN A 83 28.63 0.24 -14.33
N LEU A 84 28.03 -0.76 -13.69
CA LEU A 84 27.35 -0.60 -12.41
C LEU A 84 28.39 -0.73 -11.30
N VAL A 85 28.39 0.21 -10.36
CA VAL A 85 29.28 0.20 -9.19
C VAL A 85 28.47 0.36 -7.91
N PRO A 86 28.90 -0.21 -6.78
CA PRO A 86 28.20 0.00 -5.52
C PRO A 86 28.32 1.47 -5.10
N PHE A 87 27.34 1.95 -4.33
CA PHE A 87 27.48 3.22 -3.62
C PHE A 87 28.69 3.17 -2.70
N SER A 88 29.41 4.30 -2.56
CA SER A 88 30.57 4.38 -1.66
C SER A 88 30.19 3.95 -0.22
N PRO A 89 31.05 3.21 0.49
CA PRO A 89 30.83 2.93 1.92
C PRO A 89 30.82 4.19 2.78
N ASN A 90 31.36 5.31 2.28
CA ASN A 90 31.30 6.62 2.92
C ASN A 90 30.03 7.42 2.59
N ASN A 91 29.10 6.86 1.81
CA ASN A 91 27.79 7.47 1.60
C ASN A 91 27.12 7.71 2.96
N ASN A 92 26.62 8.93 3.18
CA ASN A 92 26.11 9.35 4.49
C ASN A 92 24.95 8.49 5.00
N LEU A 93 24.13 7.94 4.10
CA LEU A 93 22.99 7.11 4.47
C LEU A 93 23.41 5.67 4.85
N ILE A 94 24.50 5.17 4.26
CA ILE A 94 25.06 3.85 4.57
C ILE A 94 25.92 3.91 5.84
N LYS A 95 26.86 4.87 5.90
CA LYS A 95 27.83 5.00 7.00
C LYS A 95 27.18 5.20 8.37
N ASN A 96 26.02 5.87 8.42
CA ASN A 96 25.34 6.20 9.67
C ASN A 96 24.15 5.27 9.96
N ASP A 97 24.09 4.08 9.35
CA ASP A 97 23.00 3.10 9.54
C ASP A 97 21.60 3.67 9.25
N VAL A 98 21.48 4.71 8.39
CA VAL A 98 20.17 5.27 8.02
C VAL A 98 19.44 4.32 7.09
N VAL A 99 20.17 3.74 6.12
CA VAL A 99 19.71 2.63 5.28
C VAL A 99 20.41 1.36 5.73
N LEU A 100 19.65 0.33 6.10
CA LEU A 100 20.23 -0.94 6.48
C LEU A 100 20.36 -1.86 5.26
N LEU A 101 21.52 -2.50 5.11
CA LEU A 101 21.81 -3.39 4.00
C LEU A 101 22.13 -4.81 4.53
N PRO A 102 21.91 -5.85 3.71
CA PRO A 102 22.55 -7.15 3.92
C PRO A 102 24.07 -7.02 3.68
N SER A 103 24.84 -7.94 4.23
CA SER A 103 26.30 -8.02 4.03
C SER A 103 26.70 -9.00 2.94
N GLU A 104 25.93 -10.07 2.78
CA GLU A 104 26.10 -11.08 1.73
C GLU A 104 24.88 -12.00 1.68
N PRO A 105 24.62 -12.70 0.58
CA PRO A 105 23.61 -13.75 0.55
C PRO A 105 24.02 -14.90 1.48
N ARG A 106 23.09 -15.38 2.31
CA ARG A 106 23.34 -16.50 3.21
C ARG A 106 22.34 -17.62 3.01
N ILE A 107 22.85 -18.85 3.04
CA ILE A 107 22.02 -20.05 2.95
C ILE A 107 21.08 -20.11 4.15
N HIS A 108 19.81 -20.36 3.84
CA HIS A 108 18.76 -20.70 4.79
C HIS A 108 18.15 -22.04 4.38
N GLY A 109 17.40 -22.65 5.29
CA GLY A 109 16.63 -23.86 5.01
C GLY A 109 15.44 -23.59 4.08
N THR A 110 14.33 -24.26 4.34
CA THR A 110 13.06 -24.05 3.62
C THR A 110 12.51 -22.63 3.81
N GLU A 111 11.57 -22.23 2.95
CA GLU A 111 10.86 -20.94 3.10
C GLU A 111 10.11 -20.88 4.43
N GLN A 112 9.52 -22.00 4.88
CA GLN A 112 8.80 -22.12 6.15
C GLN A 112 9.72 -21.96 7.36
N GLU A 113 10.94 -22.49 7.31
CA GLU A 113 11.94 -22.29 8.35
C GLU A 113 12.37 -20.82 8.41
N LEU A 114 12.62 -20.18 7.26
CA LEU A 114 12.93 -18.75 7.21
C LEU A 114 11.80 -17.90 7.80
N VAL A 115 10.54 -18.19 7.46
CA VAL A 115 9.38 -17.51 8.06
C VAL A 115 9.35 -17.72 9.57
N SER A 116 9.61 -18.93 10.03
CA SER A 116 9.61 -19.25 11.47
C SER A 116 10.71 -18.51 12.23
N GLU A 117 11.89 -18.34 11.64
CA GLU A 117 12.95 -17.50 12.19
C GLU A 117 12.55 -16.01 12.27
N ILE A 118 11.87 -15.49 11.24
CA ILE A 118 11.37 -14.11 11.21
C ILE A 118 10.28 -13.92 12.29
N VAL A 119 9.33 -14.85 12.39
CA VAL A 119 8.28 -14.84 13.43
C VAL A 119 8.93 -14.85 14.81
N ALA A 120 9.89 -15.74 15.06
CA ALA A 120 10.57 -15.84 16.34
C ALA A 120 11.33 -14.55 16.69
N PHE A 121 11.98 -13.90 15.72
CA PHE A 121 12.63 -12.61 15.91
C PHE A 121 11.62 -11.51 16.27
N ILE A 122 10.52 -11.41 15.51
CA ILE A 122 9.47 -10.42 15.78
C ILE A 122 8.86 -10.66 17.15
N HIS A 123 8.49 -11.90 17.46
CA HIS A 123 7.93 -12.30 18.74
C HIS A 123 8.84 -11.97 19.93
N ARG A 124 10.16 -12.10 19.77
CA ARG A 124 11.08 -11.79 20.88
C ARG A 124 11.13 -10.29 21.21
N TYR A 125 10.92 -9.42 20.22
CA TYR A 125 11.21 -7.99 20.36
C TYR A 125 9.99 -7.07 20.20
N ALA A 126 8.83 -7.58 19.79
CA ALA A 126 7.62 -6.81 19.57
C ALA A 126 6.40 -7.47 20.23
N ASP A 127 5.54 -6.64 20.82
CA ASP A 127 4.27 -7.10 21.36
C ASP A 127 3.16 -6.90 20.32
N LEU A 128 2.78 -7.98 19.63
CA LEU A 128 1.82 -7.97 18.52
C LEU A 128 0.88 -9.16 18.65
N SER A 129 -0.35 -9.04 18.16
CA SER A 129 -1.27 -10.17 18.07
C SER A 129 -0.63 -11.34 17.28
N PRO A 130 -0.89 -12.61 17.64
CA PRO A 130 -0.30 -13.75 16.92
C PRO A 130 -0.57 -13.72 15.42
N THR A 131 -1.77 -13.30 15.01
CA THR A 131 -2.13 -13.11 13.60
C THR A 131 -1.26 -12.03 12.95
N PHE A 132 -1.02 -10.91 13.63
CA PHE A 132 -0.23 -9.82 13.06
C PHE A 132 1.28 -10.12 13.04
N GLU A 133 1.79 -10.97 13.95
CA GLU A 133 3.17 -11.50 13.83
C GLU A 133 3.35 -12.24 12.51
N GLN A 134 2.38 -13.08 12.12
CA GLN A 134 2.40 -13.77 10.82
C GLN A 134 2.30 -12.77 9.65
N VAL A 135 1.33 -11.84 9.71
CA VAL A 135 1.18 -10.76 8.69
C VAL A 135 2.51 -10.03 8.49
N ALA A 136 3.15 -9.61 9.59
CA ALA A 136 4.41 -8.88 9.57
C ALA A 136 5.55 -9.72 8.97
N SER A 137 5.65 -11.01 9.30
CA SER A 137 6.66 -11.90 8.72
C SER A 137 6.53 -12.05 7.20
N TYR A 138 5.31 -12.23 6.68
CA TYR A 138 5.10 -12.31 5.24
C TYR A 138 5.21 -10.95 4.55
N TYR A 139 4.91 -9.86 5.25
CA TYR A 139 5.19 -8.52 4.76
C TYR A 139 6.70 -8.27 4.62
N VAL A 140 7.51 -8.79 5.54
CA VAL A 140 8.97 -8.78 5.40
C VAL A 140 9.36 -9.48 4.09
N LEU A 141 8.90 -10.73 3.84
CA LEU A 141 9.17 -11.42 2.57
C LEU A 141 8.70 -10.62 1.35
N LEU A 142 7.47 -10.08 1.38
CA LEU A 142 6.91 -9.23 0.33
C LEU A 142 7.80 -8.02 0.07
N SER A 143 8.36 -7.38 1.10
CA SER A 143 9.25 -6.24 0.92
C SER A 143 10.51 -6.60 0.12
N TRP A 144 10.98 -7.85 0.17
CA TRP A 144 12.14 -8.32 -0.59
C TRP A 144 11.84 -8.71 -2.04
N VAL A 145 10.56 -8.76 -2.43
CA VAL A 145 10.13 -9.06 -3.81
C VAL A 145 9.06 -8.09 -4.30
N TYR A 146 8.93 -6.93 -3.62
CA TYR A 146 7.84 -5.98 -3.84
C TYR A 146 7.78 -5.48 -5.29
N ASP A 147 8.93 -5.48 -5.95
CA ASP A 147 9.10 -5.03 -7.32
C ASP A 147 8.53 -6.02 -8.34
N ALA A 148 8.02 -7.18 -7.93
CA ALA A 148 7.16 -8.07 -8.72
C ALA A 148 5.71 -7.54 -8.84
N PHE A 149 5.30 -6.58 -8.02
CA PHE A 149 3.94 -6.08 -7.97
C PHE A 149 3.82 -4.64 -8.48
N ASN A 150 2.60 -4.27 -8.86
CA ASN A 150 2.23 -2.90 -9.22
C ASN A 150 1.56 -2.13 -8.08
N ASP A 151 0.93 -2.84 -7.15
CA ASP A 151 0.32 -2.29 -5.95
C ASP A 151 0.89 -3.00 -4.72
N LEU A 152 0.98 -2.29 -3.61
CA LEU A 152 1.46 -2.83 -2.33
C LEU A 152 0.54 -2.42 -1.18
N PRO A 153 0.30 -3.33 -0.21
CA PRO A 153 -0.21 -2.93 1.09
C PRO A 153 0.85 -2.15 1.87
N TYR A 154 0.40 -1.39 2.86
CA TYR A 154 1.26 -0.85 3.92
C TYR A 154 0.93 -1.52 5.25
N LEU A 155 1.91 -1.60 6.13
CA LEU A 155 1.66 -1.97 7.52
C LEU A 155 1.50 -0.72 8.38
N ARG A 156 0.58 -0.79 9.34
CA ARG A 156 0.39 0.26 10.33
C ARG A 156 0.30 -0.30 11.74
N LEU A 157 0.97 0.35 12.66
CA LEU A 157 0.79 0.19 14.10
C LEU A 157 0.05 1.42 14.62
N ARG A 158 -1.11 1.22 15.24
CA ARG A 158 -1.96 2.31 15.73
C ARG A 158 -2.14 2.21 17.25
N GLY A 159 -2.14 3.34 17.95
CA GLY A 159 -2.36 3.38 19.40
C GLY A 159 -1.66 4.55 20.10
N ASP A 160 -1.92 4.72 21.39
CA ASP A 160 -1.45 5.86 22.18
C ASP A 160 0.05 5.81 22.56
N PHE A 161 0.55 6.86 23.20
CA PHE A 161 1.95 6.88 23.65
C PHE A 161 2.25 5.73 24.63
N GLY A 162 3.44 5.13 24.50
CA GLY A 162 3.86 4.04 25.40
C GLY A 162 3.36 2.63 25.02
N THR A 163 2.61 2.47 23.93
CA THR A 163 2.05 1.17 23.52
C THR A 163 3.01 0.25 22.74
N GLY A 164 4.29 0.59 22.66
CA GLY A 164 5.30 -0.25 21.97
C GLY A 164 5.40 -0.07 20.45
N LYS A 165 4.66 0.86 19.82
CA LYS A 165 4.70 1.10 18.36
C LYS A 165 6.11 1.29 17.80
N THR A 166 6.90 2.18 18.39
CA THR A 166 8.26 2.47 17.92
C THR A 166 9.15 1.23 18.02
N ARG A 167 9.01 0.42 19.07
CA ARG A 167 9.72 -0.86 19.21
C ARG A 167 9.32 -1.83 18.10
N SER A 168 8.03 -2.01 17.85
CA SER A 168 7.53 -2.89 16.80
C SER A 168 7.92 -2.41 15.39
N LEU A 169 7.93 -1.09 15.13
CA LEU A 169 8.48 -0.49 13.90
C LEU A 169 9.95 -0.86 13.70
N LEU A 170 10.78 -0.69 14.74
CA LEU A 170 12.20 -1.03 14.69
C LEU A 170 12.40 -2.53 14.43
N THR A 171 11.66 -3.38 15.14
CA THR A 171 11.74 -4.83 15.01
C THR A 171 11.40 -5.29 13.59
N ILE A 172 10.18 -5.01 13.10
CA ILE A 172 9.75 -5.46 11.76
C ILE A 172 10.56 -4.75 10.68
N GLY A 173 10.73 -3.43 10.81
CA GLY A 173 11.41 -2.60 9.83
C GLY A 173 12.86 -3.01 9.62
N SER A 174 13.57 -3.45 10.66
CA SER A 174 14.97 -3.88 10.54
C SER A 174 15.18 -5.09 9.62
N LEU A 175 14.14 -5.89 9.37
CA LEU A 175 14.22 -7.06 8.50
C LEU A 175 13.83 -6.78 7.05
N CYS A 176 13.16 -5.66 6.81
CA CYS A 176 12.62 -5.34 5.49
C CYS A 176 13.73 -5.03 4.46
N TYR A 177 13.36 -4.97 3.19
CA TYR A 177 14.27 -4.65 2.09
C TYR A 177 14.77 -3.19 2.14
N LYS A 178 16.09 -3.02 2.31
CA LYS A 178 16.78 -1.71 2.36
C LYS A 178 16.03 -0.68 3.21
N PRO A 179 15.66 -1.05 4.45
CA PRO A 179 14.79 -0.22 5.25
C PRO A 179 15.53 1.05 5.63
N PHE A 180 14.81 2.16 5.64
CA PHE A 180 15.32 3.40 6.20
C PHE A 180 14.30 4.01 7.16
N PHE A 181 14.82 4.52 8.27
CA PHE A 181 14.02 5.05 9.36
C PHE A 181 13.94 6.57 9.23
N ALA A 182 12.72 7.09 9.16
CA ALA A 182 12.44 8.52 9.18
C ALA A 182 11.66 8.86 10.45
N SER A 183 12.12 9.86 11.20
CA SER A 183 11.41 10.42 12.36
C SER A 183 10.86 11.81 12.06
N GLY A 184 9.89 12.26 12.85
CA GLY A 184 9.30 13.59 12.76
C GLY A 184 10.27 14.76 12.96
N ALA A 185 11.51 14.48 13.41
CA ALA A 185 12.58 15.47 13.49
C ALA A 185 13.24 15.78 12.13
N SER A 186 12.99 14.94 11.11
CA SER A 186 13.55 15.13 9.77
C SER A 186 12.60 15.94 8.89
N THR A 187 13.15 16.86 8.09
CA THR A 187 12.37 17.44 6.99
C THR A 187 11.97 16.35 6.00
N VAL A 188 10.88 16.55 5.26
CA VAL A 188 10.37 15.50 4.34
C VAL A 188 11.25 15.32 3.10
N SER A 189 12.10 16.31 2.74
CA SER A 189 12.95 16.25 1.55
C SER A 189 13.92 15.05 1.52
N PRO A 190 14.71 14.77 2.58
CA PRO A 190 15.51 13.55 2.68
C PRO A 190 14.75 12.24 2.40
N ILE A 191 13.47 12.16 2.76
CA ILE A 191 12.64 10.96 2.52
C ILE A 191 12.45 10.73 1.01
N PHE A 192 12.12 11.78 0.26
CA PHE A 192 12.00 11.70 -1.20
C PHE A 192 13.32 11.26 -1.86
N HIS A 193 14.44 11.86 -1.48
CA HIS A 193 15.75 11.50 -2.02
C HIS A 193 16.15 10.06 -1.69
N THR A 194 15.88 9.62 -0.46
CA THR A 194 16.23 8.25 -0.02
C THR A 194 15.38 7.21 -0.72
N LEU A 195 14.06 7.40 -0.81
CA LEU A 195 13.18 6.52 -1.58
C LEU A 195 13.61 6.45 -3.05
N ASN A 196 13.90 7.60 -3.67
CA ASN A 196 14.28 7.66 -5.07
C ASN A 196 15.61 6.96 -5.35
N ALA A 197 16.58 7.08 -4.44
CA ALA A 197 17.92 6.51 -4.59
C ALA A 197 17.98 5.03 -4.22
N PHE A 198 17.39 4.62 -3.09
CA PHE A 198 17.53 3.27 -2.53
C PHE A 198 16.38 2.32 -2.86
N ARG A 199 15.20 2.86 -3.19
CA ARG A 199 14.01 2.07 -3.51
C ARG A 199 13.66 1.02 -2.43
N GLY A 200 13.96 1.35 -1.18
CA GLY A 200 13.74 0.46 -0.03
C GLY A 200 12.44 0.72 0.71
N THR A 201 12.30 0.07 1.87
CA THR A 201 11.15 0.22 2.76
C THR A 201 11.26 1.50 3.59
N LEU A 202 10.25 2.36 3.53
CA LEU A 202 10.14 3.51 4.44
C LEU A 202 9.53 3.06 5.77
N ILE A 203 10.27 3.23 6.86
CA ILE A 203 9.79 3.02 8.23
C ILE A 203 9.64 4.39 8.88
N PHE A 204 8.43 4.77 9.28
CA PHE A 204 8.23 6.08 9.90
C PHE A 204 7.24 6.10 11.05
N ASP A 205 7.55 6.95 12.03
CA ASP A 205 6.71 7.20 13.20
C ASP A 205 6.05 8.58 13.09
N GLU A 206 4.73 8.60 12.87
CA GLU A 206 3.95 9.84 12.78
C GLU A 206 3.72 10.46 14.16
N ALA A 207 3.93 9.73 15.26
CA ALA A 207 3.71 10.27 16.61
C ALA A 207 4.59 11.50 16.93
N ASP A 208 5.64 11.73 16.14
CA ASP A 208 6.59 12.84 16.26
C ASP A 208 6.30 14.03 15.32
N PHE A 209 5.46 13.90 14.30
CA PHE A 209 5.16 15.00 13.38
C PHE A 209 4.11 15.95 14.00
N ARG A 210 4.57 17.13 14.44
CA ARG A 210 3.75 18.13 15.15
C ARG A 210 3.06 19.16 14.26
N PHE A 211 3.40 19.23 12.97
CA PHE A 211 3.01 20.34 12.07
C PHE A 211 2.21 19.85 10.84
N SER A 212 1.31 20.71 10.33
CA SER A 212 0.36 20.38 9.26
C SER A 212 0.99 20.19 7.88
N ASP A 213 2.05 20.94 7.57
CA ASP A 213 2.61 21.01 6.22
C ASP A 213 3.44 19.76 5.89
N GLU A 214 4.25 19.30 6.84
CA GLU A 214 4.99 18.04 6.75
C GLU A 214 4.03 16.86 6.63
N ARG A 215 2.90 16.89 7.36
CA ARG A 215 1.87 15.85 7.29
C ARG A 215 1.28 15.75 5.88
N SER A 216 1.02 16.87 5.23
CA SER A 216 0.51 16.91 3.85
C SER A 216 1.50 16.27 2.85
N GLU A 217 2.80 16.56 2.99
CA GLU A 217 3.83 15.97 2.13
C GLU A 217 4.00 14.47 2.35
N ILE A 218 3.91 13.99 3.60
CA ILE A 218 3.91 12.56 3.93
C ILE A 218 2.67 11.87 3.32
N VAL A 219 1.49 12.46 3.44
CA VAL A 219 0.27 11.94 2.80
C VAL A 219 0.46 11.79 1.29
N LYS A 220 1.15 12.73 0.61
CA LYS A 220 1.49 12.59 -0.81
C LYS A 220 2.43 11.41 -1.10
N ILE A 221 3.43 11.18 -0.25
CA ILE A 221 4.33 10.02 -0.35
C ILE A 221 3.53 8.71 -0.21
N LEU A 222 2.62 8.64 0.76
CA LEU A 222 1.80 7.45 1.01
C LEU A 222 0.79 7.22 -0.11
N ASN A 223 0.15 8.27 -0.59
CA ASN A 223 -0.85 8.20 -1.65
C ASN A 223 -0.26 7.74 -2.99
N ASN A 224 0.94 8.21 -3.33
CA ASN A 224 1.61 7.88 -4.60
C ASN A 224 2.57 6.68 -4.47
N GLY A 225 2.97 6.30 -3.26
CA GLY A 225 3.97 5.26 -3.04
C GLY A 225 3.44 3.82 -3.03
N ASN A 226 2.12 3.63 -3.10
CA ASN A 226 1.51 2.29 -3.01
C ASN A 226 1.39 1.65 -4.39
N MET A 227 1.39 2.47 -5.44
CA MET A 227 1.20 2.06 -6.82
C MET A 227 2.42 2.47 -7.66
N ARG A 228 2.91 1.58 -8.52
CA ARG A 228 4.02 1.84 -9.41
C ARG A 228 3.66 2.90 -10.46
N GLY A 229 4.64 3.71 -10.86
CA GLY A 229 4.48 4.66 -11.96
C GLY A 229 3.92 6.03 -11.56
N MET A 230 3.75 6.30 -10.27
CA MET A 230 3.28 7.58 -9.73
C MET A 230 4.42 8.36 -9.06
N PRO A 231 5.33 9.02 -9.82
CA PRO A 231 6.35 9.86 -9.22
C PRO A 231 5.74 11.13 -8.62
N VAL A 232 6.35 11.64 -7.55
CA VAL A 232 6.02 12.94 -6.98
C VAL A 232 6.95 13.98 -7.59
N LEU A 233 6.38 14.99 -8.23
CA LEU A 233 7.14 16.12 -8.77
C LEU A 233 7.43 17.13 -7.67
N ARG A 234 8.70 17.52 -7.56
CA ARG A 234 9.11 18.62 -6.69
C ARG A 234 10.04 19.55 -7.43
N THR A 235 9.92 20.84 -7.17
CA THR A 235 10.85 21.83 -7.71
C THR A 235 12.16 21.75 -6.95
N VAL A 236 13.27 21.55 -7.67
CA VAL A 236 14.62 21.54 -7.09
C VAL A 236 15.44 22.61 -7.80
N MET A 237 16.23 23.34 -7.01
CA MET A 237 17.14 24.34 -7.55
C MET A 237 18.39 23.65 -8.10
N ASN A 238 18.65 23.79 -9.40
CA ASN A 238 19.83 23.22 -10.04
C ASN A 238 21.10 24.02 -9.67
N ARG A 239 22.27 23.58 -10.17
CA ARG A 239 23.56 24.28 -9.94
C ARG A 239 23.57 25.71 -10.51
N GLN A 240 22.74 26.01 -11.49
CA GLN A 240 22.57 27.33 -12.12
C GLN A 240 21.53 28.20 -11.40
N ARG A 241 21.02 27.75 -10.24
CA ARG A 241 19.95 28.40 -9.45
C ARG A 241 18.61 28.51 -10.17
N GLU A 242 18.37 27.66 -11.16
CA GLU A 242 17.08 27.57 -11.84
C GLU A 242 16.19 26.54 -11.16
N PHE A 243 14.91 26.84 -11.09
CA PHE A 243 13.88 25.95 -10.57
C PHE A 243 13.53 24.89 -11.63
N ASN A 244 13.98 23.65 -11.42
CA ASN A 244 13.71 22.54 -12.32
C ASN A 244 12.75 21.53 -11.66
N PRO A 245 11.64 21.13 -12.31
CA PRO A 245 10.85 20.02 -11.81
C PRO A 245 11.67 18.71 -11.82
N GLN A 246 11.79 18.09 -10.66
CA GLN A 246 12.40 16.78 -10.49
C GLN A 246 11.35 15.75 -10.08
N ALA A 247 11.34 14.62 -10.79
CA ALA A 247 10.51 13.47 -10.45
C ALA A 247 11.20 12.62 -9.37
N PHE A 248 10.50 12.40 -8.26
CA PHE A 248 10.92 11.49 -7.19
C PHE A 248 10.04 10.26 -7.20
N HIS A 249 10.66 9.10 -7.39
CA HIS A 249 9.94 7.85 -7.26
C HIS A 249 9.81 7.45 -5.79
N VAL A 250 8.57 7.28 -5.35
CA VAL A 250 8.23 6.95 -3.95
C VAL A 250 7.58 5.57 -3.80
N PHE A 251 7.45 4.82 -4.90
CA PHE A 251 6.90 3.47 -4.90
C PHE A 251 7.77 2.53 -4.06
N GLY A 252 7.12 1.78 -3.17
CA GLY A 252 7.77 0.77 -2.37
C GLY A 252 7.03 0.50 -1.06
N PRO A 253 7.40 -0.56 -0.34
CA PRO A 253 6.80 -0.93 0.94
C PRO A 253 6.96 0.19 1.99
N LYS A 254 5.98 0.30 2.89
CA LYS A 254 6.00 1.22 4.04
C LYS A 254 5.48 0.56 5.31
N ILE A 255 6.07 0.93 6.44
CA ILE A 255 5.56 0.60 7.78
C ILE A 255 5.45 1.88 8.58
N VAL A 256 4.28 2.07 9.20
CA VAL A 256 3.87 3.34 9.77
C VAL A 256 3.42 3.16 11.22
N ALA A 257 3.84 4.04 12.12
CA ALA A 257 3.16 4.17 13.41
C ALA A 257 2.33 5.45 13.43
N THR A 258 1.07 5.34 13.84
CA THR A 258 0.18 6.49 14.03
C THR A 258 -0.49 6.44 15.39
N ARG A 259 -0.96 7.60 15.89
CA ARG A 259 -1.82 7.65 17.08
C ARG A 259 -3.27 7.33 16.73
N GLY A 260 -3.77 7.96 15.66
CA GLY A 260 -5.14 7.82 15.19
C GLY A 260 -5.23 7.45 13.71
N ARG A 261 -6.40 7.68 13.14
CA ARG A 261 -6.69 7.46 11.72
C ARG A 261 -6.34 8.68 10.87
N TYR A 262 -6.01 8.45 9.61
CA TYR A 262 -6.05 9.51 8.60
C TYR A 262 -7.50 9.87 8.28
N GLU A 263 -7.73 11.15 7.99
CA GLU A 263 -9.03 11.64 7.53
C GLU A 263 -9.37 11.12 6.12
N ASP A 264 -8.34 10.96 5.28
CA ASP A 264 -8.47 10.39 3.94
C ASP A 264 -8.74 8.89 4.00
N ARG A 265 -9.98 8.49 3.71
CA ARG A 265 -10.40 7.09 3.64
C ARG A 265 -9.68 6.28 2.55
N ALA A 266 -9.28 6.92 1.45
CA ALA A 266 -8.51 6.24 0.42
C ALA A 266 -7.11 5.89 0.93
N LEU A 267 -6.51 6.79 1.72
CA LEU A 267 -5.28 6.50 2.46
C LEU A 267 -5.46 5.42 3.52
N GLU A 268 -6.49 5.52 4.38
CA GLU A 268 -6.81 4.49 5.38
C GLU A 268 -6.92 3.09 4.76
N SER A 269 -7.56 3.00 3.58
CA SER A 269 -7.77 1.71 2.93
C SER A 269 -6.47 0.95 2.64
N ARG A 270 -5.33 1.66 2.46
CA ARG A 270 -4.01 1.10 2.08
C ARG A 270 -3.31 0.32 3.20
N PHE A 271 -3.81 0.40 4.43
CA PHE A 271 -3.11 -0.13 5.60
C PHE A 271 -3.72 -1.43 6.12
N ILE A 272 -2.86 -2.41 6.36
CA ILE A 272 -3.12 -3.52 7.28
C ILE A 272 -2.68 -3.04 8.66
N THR A 273 -3.63 -2.91 9.60
CA THR A 273 -3.42 -2.22 10.88
C THR A 273 -3.42 -3.18 12.05
N GLU A 274 -2.44 -3.03 12.94
CA GLU A 274 -2.44 -3.59 14.29
C GLU A 274 -2.79 -2.49 15.30
N GLU A 275 -3.76 -2.76 16.17
CA GLU A 275 -4.03 -1.93 17.34
C GLU A 275 -3.10 -2.33 18.49
N THR A 276 -2.31 -1.37 18.96
CA THR A 276 -1.34 -1.54 20.05
C THR A 276 -1.90 -0.98 21.36
N GLY A 277 -1.50 -1.57 22.49
CA GLY A 277 -1.92 -1.10 23.82
C GLY A 277 -3.23 -1.68 24.36
N ALA A 278 -3.84 -2.64 23.64
CA ALA A 278 -5.04 -3.34 24.12
C ALA A 278 -4.74 -4.36 25.24
N ARG A 279 -3.47 -4.65 25.51
CA ARG A 279 -3.01 -5.62 26.51
C ARG A 279 -1.71 -5.16 27.18
N PRO A 280 -1.41 -5.61 28.40
CA PRO A 280 -0.13 -5.33 29.04
C PRO A 280 1.02 -5.96 28.25
N LEU A 281 2.19 -5.30 28.31
CA LEU A 281 3.43 -5.79 27.69
C LEU A 281 3.75 -7.19 28.20
N ARG A 282 4.10 -8.10 27.29
CA ARG A 282 4.53 -9.45 27.66
C ARG A 282 5.84 -9.44 28.45
N ASN A 283 5.92 -10.29 29.48
CA ASN A 283 7.05 -10.33 30.42
C ASN A 283 8.37 -10.83 29.80
N ASP A 284 8.29 -11.55 28.68
CA ASP A 284 9.44 -12.08 27.94
C ASP A 284 10.10 -11.06 27.02
N ILE A 285 9.49 -9.90 26.80
CA ILE A 285 10.03 -8.86 25.92
C ILE A 285 11.06 -8.01 26.69
N PRO A 286 12.30 -7.88 26.19
CA PRO A 286 13.31 -7.08 26.85
C PRO A 286 13.00 -5.58 26.72
N ILE A 287 13.01 -4.88 27.86
CA ILE A 287 12.77 -3.43 27.93
C ILE A 287 13.75 -2.65 27.05
N ASN A 288 15.03 -3.01 27.08
CA ASN A 288 16.06 -2.47 26.18
C ASN A 288 16.45 -3.52 25.14
N LEU A 289 16.65 -3.10 23.89
CA LEU A 289 17.13 -4.03 22.87
C LEU A 289 18.54 -4.52 23.24
N PRO A 290 18.81 -5.83 23.15
CA PRO A 290 20.14 -6.35 23.41
C PRO A 290 21.12 -5.91 22.32
N PRO A 291 22.44 -5.87 22.61
CA PRO A 291 23.45 -5.57 21.61
C PRO A 291 23.41 -6.48 20.38
N THR A 292 22.96 -7.73 20.55
CA THR A 292 22.85 -8.74 19.48
C THR A 292 21.77 -8.41 18.46
N PHE A 293 20.78 -7.56 18.79
CA PHE A 293 19.63 -7.27 17.93
C PHE A 293 20.03 -6.85 16.51
N LYS A 294 21.03 -5.96 16.38
CA LYS A 294 21.48 -5.48 15.07
C LYS A 294 22.11 -6.59 14.23
N ASP A 295 22.85 -7.48 14.87
CA ASP A 295 23.54 -8.59 14.20
C ASP A 295 22.56 -9.70 13.82
N GLU A 296 21.61 -10.02 14.71
CA GLU A 296 20.49 -10.94 14.44
C GLU A 296 19.63 -10.45 13.26
N ALA A 297 19.28 -9.16 13.25
CA ALA A 297 18.55 -8.57 12.14
C ALA A 297 19.36 -8.60 10.82
N ARG A 298 20.67 -8.34 10.87
CA ARG A 298 21.56 -8.40 9.71
C ARG A 298 21.62 -9.82 9.15
N GLU A 299 21.70 -10.81 10.03
CA GLU A 299 21.73 -12.21 9.67
C GLU A 299 20.46 -12.64 8.92
N LEU A 300 19.29 -12.23 9.41
CA LEU A 300 18.03 -12.44 8.71
C LEU A 300 17.99 -11.70 7.36
N ARG A 301 18.49 -10.46 7.27
CA ARG A 301 18.61 -9.75 5.99
C ARG A 301 19.50 -10.50 4.99
N ASN A 302 20.58 -11.15 5.44
CA ASN A 302 21.44 -11.96 4.58
C ASN A 302 20.69 -13.17 3.99
N LYS A 303 19.87 -13.84 4.80
CA LYS A 303 19.00 -14.94 4.36
C LYS A 303 17.91 -14.44 3.41
N LEU A 304 17.30 -13.30 3.71
CA LEU A 304 16.28 -12.66 2.89
C LEU A 304 16.81 -12.18 1.52
N LEU A 305 18.09 -11.80 1.44
CA LEU A 305 18.75 -11.52 0.16
C LEU A 305 18.81 -12.77 -0.73
N LEU A 306 19.14 -13.93 -0.16
CA LEU A 306 19.13 -15.18 -0.92
C LEU A 306 17.70 -15.61 -1.29
N TYR A 307 16.72 -15.39 -0.41
CA TYR A 307 15.30 -15.57 -0.72
C TYR A 307 14.89 -14.75 -1.96
N ARG A 308 15.25 -13.46 -2.01
CA ARG A 308 15.00 -12.59 -3.17
C ARG A 308 15.60 -13.19 -4.44
N PHE A 309 16.87 -13.59 -4.41
CA PHE A 309 17.54 -14.18 -5.58
C PHE A 309 16.86 -15.45 -6.11
N ARG A 310 16.28 -16.25 -5.23
CA ARG A 310 15.57 -17.49 -5.60
C ARG A 310 14.15 -17.24 -6.11
N ARG A 311 13.42 -16.32 -5.48
CA ARG A 311 11.96 -16.24 -5.61
C ARG A 311 11.47 -15.07 -6.44
N ARG A 312 12.27 -14.02 -6.62
CA ARG A 312 11.83 -12.78 -7.28
C ARG A 312 11.26 -12.99 -8.69
N HIS A 313 11.86 -13.87 -9.49
CA HIS A 313 11.39 -14.15 -10.86
C HIS A 313 10.20 -15.12 -10.91
N GLU A 314 9.95 -15.86 -9.83
CA GLU A 314 8.87 -16.84 -9.75
C GLU A 314 7.58 -16.24 -9.16
N ILE A 315 7.71 -15.12 -8.44
CA ILE A 315 6.59 -14.45 -7.78
C ILE A 315 5.94 -13.49 -8.77
N GLU A 316 4.64 -13.69 -8.95
CA GLU A 316 3.75 -12.81 -9.70
C GLU A 316 2.46 -12.58 -8.89
N LEU A 317 1.73 -11.52 -9.22
CA LEU A 317 0.40 -11.29 -8.66
C LEU A 317 -0.53 -12.42 -9.12
N ASN A 318 -1.19 -13.11 -8.20
CA ASN A 318 -2.18 -14.13 -8.53
C ASN A 318 -3.62 -13.61 -8.33
N PRO A 319 -4.34 -13.21 -9.41
CA PRO A 319 -5.69 -12.66 -9.30
C PRO A 319 -6.73 -13.67 -8.79
N ALA A 320 -6.47 -14.98 -8.93
CA ALA A 320 -7.37 -16.03 -8.45
C ALA A 320 -7.45 -16.07 -6.91
N LEU A 321 -6.53 -15.38 -6.21
CA LEU A 321 -6.59 -15.22 -4.76
C LEU A 321 -7.54 -14.10 -4.32
N ALA A 322 -8.22 -13.40 -5.22
CA ALA A 322 -9.23 -12.41 -4.84
C ALA A 322 -10.40 -13.10 -4.11
N ASP A 323 -11.01 -12.39 -3.17
CA ASP A 323 -12.20 -12.85 -2.46
C ASP A 323 -13.42 -12.03 -2.90
N PRO A 324 -14.43 -12.64 -3.53
CA PRO A 324 -15.65 -11.92 -3.94
C PRO A 324 -16.41 -11.25 -2.79
N LYS A 325 -16.20 -11.67 -1.54
CA LYS A 325 -16.83 -11.07 -0.35
C LYS A 325 -16.17 -9.77 0.09
N LEU A 326 -14.92 -9.53 -0.30
CA LEU A 326 -14.17 -8.35 0.08
C LEU A 326 -14.38 -7.21 -0.93
N GLU A 327 -14.40 -5.97 -0.45
CA GLU A 327 -14.44 -4.77 -1.29
C GLU A 327 -13.26 -4.82 -2.28
N PRO A 328 -13.45 -4.39 -3.54
CA PRO A 328 -12.41 -4.46 -4.57
C PRO A 328 -11.08 -3.82 -4.15
N ARG A 329 -11.15 -2.74 -3.36
CA ARG A 329 -9.97 -2.04 -2.85
C ARG A 329 -9.20 -2.88 -1.83
N LEU A 330 -9.90 -3.57 -0.93
CA LEU A 330 -9.26 -4.45 0.05
C LEU A 330 -8.61 -5.65 -0.65
N ASN A 331 -9.28 -6.22 -1.66
CA ASN A 331 -8.68 -7.24 -2.53
C ASN A 331 -7.39 -6.75 -3.19
N GLN A 332 -7.39 -5.57 -3.81
CA GLN A 332 -6.21 -4.99 -4.47
C GLN A 332 -5.00 -4.90 -3.53
N ILE A 333 -5.25 -4.64 -2.24
CA ILE A 333 -4.21 -4.45 -1.22
C ILE A 333 -3.73 -5.77 -0.63
N MET A 334 -4.63 -6.73 -0.44
CA MET A 334 -4.29 -8.04 0.13
C MET A 334 -3.64 -8.98 -0.89
N LEU A 335 -3.98 -8.87 -2.18
CA LEU A 335 -3.50 -9.76 -3.24
C LEU A 335 -1.98 -9.90 -3.32
N PRO A 336 -1.16 -8.83 -3.27
CA PRO A 336 0.29 -8.95 -3.23
C PRO A 336 0.78 -9.81 -2.05
N LEU A 337 0.25 -9.57 -0.85
CA LEU A 337 0.62 -10.33 0.35
C LEU A 337 0.19 -11.81 0.22
N LEU A 338 -1.05 -12.07 -0.21
CA LEU A 338 -1.56 -13.42 -0.43
C LEU A 338 -0.77 -14.18 -1.51
N SER A 339 -0.22 -13.48 -2.51
CA SER A 339 0.60 -14.07 -3.58
C SER A 339 1.97 -14.53 -3.08
N VAL A 340 2.51 -13.87 -2.05
CA VAL A 340 3.78 -14.25 -1.40
C VAL A 340 3.58 -15.38 -0.39
N VAL A 341 2.43 -15.42 0.29
CA VAL A 341 2.15 -16.45 1.31
C VAL A 341 2.04 -17.82 0.65
N SER A 342 2.89 -18.78 1.04
CA SER A 342 2.82 -20.16 0.53
C SER A 342 1.82 -21.06 1.28
N ASP A 343 1.58 -20.81 2.58
CA ASP A 343 0.71 -21.65 3.42
C ASP A 343 -0.80 -21.36 3.18
N PRO A 344 -1.60 -22.34 2.71
CA PRO A 344 -3.04 -22.17 2.52
C PRO A 344 -3.82 -21.84 3.80
N ARG A 345 -3.37 -22.34 4.96
CA ARG A 345 -4.02 -22.05 6.25
C ARG A 345 -3.87 -20.58 6.59
N LEU A 346 -2.65 -20.06 6.47
CA LEU A 346 -2.39 -18.64 6.73
C LEU A 346 -3.09 -17.74 5.70
N ARG A 347 -3.16 -18.13 4.42
CA ARG A 347 -3.99 -17.39 3.44
C ARG A 347 -5.44 -17.29 3.91
N SER A 348 -5.98 -18.35 4.50
CA SER A 348 -7.35 -18.37 5.02
C SER A 348 -7.49 -17.47 6.26
N GLU A 349 -6.53 -17.51 7.19
CA GLU A 349 -6.50 -16.61 8.35
C GLU A 349 -6.41 -15.13 7.95
N LEU A 350 -5.58 -14.80 6.96
CA LEU A 350 -5.47 -13.44 6.41
C LEU A 350 -6.77 -12.96 5.76
N ARG A 351 -7.48 -13.85 5.04
CA ARG A 351 -8.80 -13.54 4.47
C ARG A 351 -9.82 -13.27 5.57
N ASN A 352 -9.88 -14.12 6.60
CA ASN A 352 -10.78 -13.94 7.73
C ASN A 352 -10.49 -12.62 8.47
N ALA A 353 -9.22 -12.30 8.70
CA ALA A 353 -8.82 -11.02 9.30
C ALA A 353 -9.24 -9.82 8.43
N ALA A 354 -9.09 -9.92 7.11
CA ALA A 354 -9.56 -8.89 6.18
C ALA A 354 -11.09 -8.74 6.18
N GLU A 355 -11.84 -9.84 6.24
CA GLU A 355 -13.30 -9.86 6.35
C GLU A 355 -13.76 -9.21 7.65
N HIS A 356 -13.14 -9.55 8.79
CA HIS A 356 -13.42 -8.92 10.07
C HIS A 356 -13.13 -7.42 10.05
N ALA A 357 -11.98 -6.99 9.50
CA ALA A 357 -11.64 -5.58 9.37
C ALA A 357 -12.65 -4.82 8.50
N GLN A 358 -13.08 -5.41 7.38
CA GLN A 358 -14.12 -4.85 6.53
C GLN A 358 -15.45 -4.72 7.27
N ASN A 359 -15.87 -5.75 7.99
CA ASN A 359 -17.13 -5.75 8.73
C ASN A 359 -17.15 -4.66 9.82
N SER A 360 -16.03 -4.45 10.51
CA SER A 360 -15.88 -3.34 11.46
C SER A 360 -16.02 -1.97 10.76
N ILE A 361 -15.41 -1.80 9.58
CA ILE A 361 -15.55 -0.56 8.80
C ILE A 361 -17.00 -0.36 8.33
N ILE A 362 -17.68 -1.42 7.91
CA ILE A 362 -19.09 -1.36 7.49
C ILE A 362 -19.96 -0.99 8.69
N ALA A 363 -19.75 -1.59 9.86
CA ALA A 363 -20.48 -1.26 11.08
C ALA A 363 -20.30 0.22 11.48
N GLU A 364 -19.07 0.74 11.44
CA GLU A 364 -18.80 2.16 11.69
C GLU A 364 -19.46 3.07 10.66
N ARG A 365 -19.53 2.66 9.38
CA ARG A 365 -20.27 3.40 8.36
C ARG A 365 -21.77 3.41 8.62
N GLY A 366 -22.31 2.31 9.15
CA GLY A 366 -23.72 2.19 9.54
C GLY A 366 -24.15 3.16 10.65
N LEU A 367 -23.19 3.62 11.46
CA LEU A 367 -23.42 4.64 12.49
C LEU A 367 -23.41 6.08 11.96
N LEU A 368 -23.08 6.29 10.69
CA LEU A 368 -23.02 7.63 10.11
C LEU A 368 -24.42 8.12 9.73
N MET A 369 -24.59 9.44 9.80
CA MET A 369 -25.80 10.12 9.32
C MET A 369 -26.16 9.73 7.87
N GLU A 370 -25.15 9.52 7.01
CA GLU A 370 -25.35 9.02 5.65
C GLU A 370 -26.10 7.68 5.60
N ALA A 371 -25.79 6.76 6.52
CA ALA A 371 -26.47 5.46 6.61
C ALA A 371 -27.91 5.62 7.09
N GLN A 372 -28.14 6.45 8.11
CA GLN A 372 -29.48 6.79 8.60
C GLN A 372 -30.34 7.40 7.48
N VAL A 373 -29.79 8.34 6.69
CA VAL A 373 -30.47 8.93 5.53
C VAL A 373 -30.78 7.89 4.46
N LEU A 374 -29.87 6.95 4.20
CA LEU A 374 -30.09 5.87 3.22
C LEU A 374 -31.18 4.89 3.69
N GLU A 375 -31.20 4.53 4.97
CA GLU A 375 -32.24 3.68 5.57
C GLU A 375 -33.63 4.31 5.40
N LEU A 376 -33.78 5.58 5.79
CA LEU A 376 -35.05 6.29 5.62
C LEU A 376 -35.44 6.46 4.16
N LEU A 377 -34.47 6.75 3.29
CA LEU A 377 -34.74 6.94 1.87
C LEU A 377 -35.20 5.64 1.21
N VAL A 378 -34.58 4.50 1.51
CA VAL A 378 -34.98 3.22 0.93
C VAL A 378 -36.35 2.79 1.45
N ASP A 379 -36.64 2.98 2.74
CA ASP A 379 -37.97 2.73 3.31
C ASP A 379 -39.06 3.56 2.61
N LEU A 380 -38.81 4.85 2.40
CA LEU A 380 -39.74 5.75 1.71
C LEU A 380 -39.92 5.35 0.24
N MET A 381 -38.85 4.93 -0.44
CA MET A 381 -38.91 4.43 -1.82
C MET A 381 -39.66 3.09 -1.92
N LEU A 382 -39.60 2.23 -0.91
CA LEU A 382 -40.32 0.95 -0.89
C LEU A 382 -41.79 1.11 -0.52
N SER A 383 -42.12 2.07 0.33
CA SER A 383 -43.48 2.29 0.86
C SER A 383 -44.34 3.24 0.03
N THR A 384 -43.74 4.07 -0.84
CA THR A 384 -44.48 5.06 -1.64
C THR A 384 -44.80 4.57 -3.04
N SER A 385 -45.98 4.93 -3.56
CA SER A 385 -46.33 4.80 -4.98
C SER A 385 -45.93 6.03 -5.82
N ARG A 386 -45.36 7.06 -5.17
CA ARG A 386 -44.92 8.30 -5.82
C ARG A 386 -43.67 8.04 -6.67
N GLN A 387 -43.53 8.79 -7.76
CA GLN A 387 -42.32 8.76 -8.61
C GLN A 387 -41.12 9.50 -8.00
N VAL A 388 -41.33 10.19 -6.87
CA VAL A 388 -40.31 10.98 -6.18
C VAL A 388 -40.52 10.92 -4.66
N VAL A 389 -39.42 11.03 -3.92
CA VAL A 389 -39.42 11.16 -2.46
C VAL A 389 -39.04 12.60 -2.09
N PRO A 390 -39.92 13.37 -1.43
CA PRO A 390 -39.58 14.70 -0.93
C PRO A 390 -38.46 14.67 0.12
N VAL A 391 -37.52 15.61 0.02
CA VAL A 391 -36.45 15.77 1.03
C VAL A 391 -37.02 16.11 2.41
N ALA A 392 -38.18 16.78 2.45
CA ALA A 392 -38.91 17.04 3.69
C ALA A 392 -39.34 15.74 4.38
N ASP A 393 -39.83 14.75 3.62
CA ASP A 393 -40.29 13.46 4.16
C ASP A 393 -39.10 12.68 4.77
N ILE A 394 -37.96 12.69 4.09
CA ILE A 394 -36.71 12.13 4.61
C ILE A 394 -36.30 12.85 5.89
N THR A 395 -36.34 14.19 5.89
CA THR A 395 -35.93 14.99 7.05
C THR A 395 -36.82 14.74 8.26
N MET A 396 -38.15 14.69 8.07
CA MET A 396 -39.09 14.36 9.14
C MET A 396 -38.85 12.95 9.69
N GLY A 397 -38.65 11.96 8.82
CA GLY A 397 -38.35 10.59 9.25
C GLY A 397 -37.04 10.49 10.04
N ILE A 398 -36.02 11.26 9.68
CA ILE A 398 -34.77 11.33 10.44
C ILE A 398 -34.97 12.00 11.79
N ILE A 399 -35.70 13.11 11.86
CA ILE A 399 -36.01 13.79 13.13
C ILE A 399 -36.76 12.86 14.07
N ASP A 400 -37.72 12.11 13.54
CA ASP A 400 -38.54 11.19 14.31
C ASP A 400 -37.72 10.02 14.87
N ARG A 401 -36.87 9.38 14.05
CA ARG A 401 -36.08 8.21 14.46
C ARG A 401 -34.81 8.54 15.22
N TYR A 402 -34.07 9.57 14.81
CA TYR A 402 -32.71 9.86 15.29
C TYR A 402 -32.54 11.29 15.84
N GLY A 403 -33.60 12.10 15.88
CA GLY A 403 -33.53 13.50 16.37
C GLY A 403 -32.79 13.67 17.71
N PRO A 404 -33.01 12.80 18.73
CA PRO A 404 -32.29 12.89 20.01
C PRO A 404 -30.77 12.69 19.94
N GLU A 405 -30.25 12.10 18.87
CA GLU A 405 -28.81 11.83 18.70
C GLU A 405 -28.02 13.07 18.24
N TYR A 406 -28.71 14.15 17.84
CA TYR A 406 -28.10 15.34 17.26
C TYR A 406 -28.28 16.58 18.13
N ASP A 407 -27.17 17.22 18.53
CA ASP A 407 -27.17 18.48 19.29
C ASP A 407 -27.73 19.68 18.51
N ARG A 408 -27.83 19.55 17.17
CA ARG A 408 -28.28 20.63 16.28
C ARG A 408 -29.57 20.26 15.56
N PRO A 409 -30.48 21.22 15.33
CA PRO A 409 -31.71 20.97 14.59
C PRO A 409 -31.41 20.46 13.17
N ILE A 410 -32.03 19.33 12.83
CA ILE A 410 -31.94 18.72 11.52
C ILE A 410 -32.84 19.51 10.56
N SER A 411 -32.34 19.86 9.37
CA SER A 411 -33.05 20.70 8.41
C SER A 411 -33.03 20.13 6.99
N ASN A 412 -34.06 20.44 6.20
CA ASN A 412 -34.14 20.05 4.78
C ASN A 412 -32.90 20.48 3.98
N ARG A 413 -32.31 21.63 4.33
CA ARG A 413 -31.08 22.13 3.69
C ARG A 413 -29.90 21.22 3.97
N TRP A 414 -29.76 20.76 5.21
CA TRP A 414 -28.67 19.88 5.62
C TRP A 414 -28.83 18.49 5.02
N ILE A 415 -30.02 17.88 5.12
CA ILE A 415 -30.31 16.58 4.48
C ILE A 415 -30.12 16.66 2.97
N GLY A 416 -30.61 17.71 2.32
CA GLY A 416 -30.37 17.95 0.90
C GLY A 416 -28.88 18.07 0.56
N SER A 417 -28.06 18.63 1.46
CA SER A 417 -26.61 18.66 1.32
C SER A 417 -26.00 17.27 1.45
N VAL A 418 -26.42 16.46 2.42
CA VAL A 418 -25.94 15.07 2.59
C VAL A 418 -26.24 14.25 1.33
N LEU A 419 -27.48 14.28 0.84
CA LEU A 419 -27.90 13.59 -0.37
C LEU A 419 -27.01 13.94 -1.58
N ARG A 420 -26.78 15.24 -1.83
CA ARG A 420 -26.03 15.70 -3.00
C ARG A 420 -24.50 15.59 -2.86
N THR A 421 -23.95 15.90 -1.70
CA THR A 421 -22.49 16.08 -1.53
C THR A 421 -21.79 14.85 -0.96
N LYS A 422 -22.50 14.05 -0.14
CA LYS A 422 -21.94 12.86 0.52
C LYS A 422 -22.37 11.58 -0.19
N LEU A 423 -23.66 11.48 -0.51
CA LEU A 423 -24.24 10.32 -1.20
C LEU A 423 -24.24 10.46 -2.73
N ASN A 424 -23.93 11.67 -3.23
CA ASN A 424 -23.90 12.00 -4.65
C ASN A 424 -25.21 11.67 -5.39
N LEU A 425 -26.35 11.71 -4.71
CA LEU A 425 -27.67 11.42 -5.29
C LEU A 425 -28.21 12.62 -6.05
N LEU A 426 -28.90 12.35 -7.16
CA LEU A 426 -29.60 13.40 -7.90
C LEU A 426 -30.80 13.90 -7.10
N THR A 427 -30.92 15.23 -7.00
CA THR A 427 -32.10 15.89 -6.44
C THR A 427 -32.51 17.03 -7.34
N TYR A 428 -33.81 17.23 -7.56
CA TYR A 428 -34.32 18.36 -8.33
C TYR A 428 -35.51 19.01 -7.63
N LYS A 429 -35.91 20.20 -8.08
CA LYS A 429 -37.03 20.94 -7.51
C LYS A 429 -38.32 20.56 -8.25
N SER A 430 -39.32 20.10 -7.50
CA SER A 430 -40.67 19.79 -7.98
C SER A 430 -41.69 20.50 -7.10
N HIS A 431 -42.61 21.26 -7.71
CA HIS A 431 -43.67 22.00 -6.99
C HIS A 431 -43.18 22.81 -5.78
N GLY A 432 -42.01 23.47 -5.93
CA GLY A 432 -41.43 24.30 -4.86
C GLY A 432 -40.53 23.56 -3.87
N VAL A 433 -40.52 22.23 -3.84
CA VAL A 433 -39.78 21.40 -2.87
C VAL A 433 -38.69 20.57 -3.57
N TYR A 434 -37.59 20.28 -2.89
CA TYR A 434 -36.57 19.36 -3.40
C TYR A 434 -37.00 17.91 -3.21
N VAL A 435 -36.77 17.09 -4.23
CA VAL A 435 -37.16 15.67 -4.25
C VAL A 435 -36.03 14.80 -4.81
N VAL A 436 -36.01 13.53 -4.41
CA VAL A 436 -35.17 12.46 -4.96
C VAL A 436 -36.03 11.62 -5.93
N PRO A 437 -35.66 11.45 -7.20
CA PRO A 437 -36.42 10.61 -8.13
C PRO A 437 -36.23 9.12 -7.85
N MET A 438 -37.26 8.33 -8.16
CA MET A 438 -37.21 6.86 -8.07
C MET A 438 -36.18 6.23 -9.01
N THR A 439 -35.72 6.95 -10.04
CA THR A 439 -34.62 6.51 -10.91
C THR A 439 -33.29 6.33 -10.17
N GLU A 440 -33.11 6.99 -9.01
CA GLU A 440 -31.93 6.80 -8.16
C GLU A 440 -32.00 5.52 -7.31
N ARG A 441 -33.13 4.78 -7.31
CA ARG A 441 -33.34 3.61 -6.43
C ARG A 441 -32.21 2.57 -6.52
N GLY A 442 -31.79 2.18 -7.72
CA GLY A 442 -30.70 1.20 -7.88
C GLY A 442 -29.38 1.67 -7.27
N LYS A 443 -29.12 2.98 -7.29
CA LYS A 443 -27.95 3.58 -6.64
C LYS A 443 -28.10 3.65 -5.13
N VAL A 444 -29.31 3.96 -4.63
CA VAL A 444 -29.64 3.91 -3.19
C VAL A 444 -29.42 2.49 -2.66
N GLU A 445 -29.91 1.45 -3.34
CA GLU A 445 -29.72 0.05 -2.93
C GLU A 445 -28.23 -0.35 -2.89
N MET A 446 -27.44 0.10 -3.86
CA MET A 446 -25.98 -0.10 -3.86
C MET A 446 -25.29 0.63 -2.70
N LEU A 447 -25.70 1.86 -2.41
CA LEU A 447 -25.17 2.64 -1.29
C LEU A 447 -25.56 2.00 0.06
N CYS A 448 -26.79 1.51 0.23
CA CYS A 448 -27.21 0.78 1.42
C CYS A 448 -26.27 -0.40 1.72
N ARG A 449 -25.95 -1.23 0.72
CA ARG A 449 -24.98 -2.33 0.87
C ARG A 449 -23.60 -1.84 1.32
N ARG A 450 -23.12 -0.72 0.77
CA ARG A 450 -21.81 -0.12 1.11
C ARG A 450 -21.74 0.47 2.52
N TYR A 451 -22.87 0.95 3.04
CA TYR A 451 -23.00 1.52 4.37
C TYR A 451 -23.49 0.52 5.42
N GLY A 452 -23.75 -0.74 5.03
CA GLY A 452 -24.22 -1.78 5.96
C GLY A 452 -25.70 -1.65 6.35
N VAL A 453 -26.49 -0.89 5.57
CA VAL A 453 -27.93 -0.74 5.80
C VAL A 453 -28.66 -1.96 5.22
N ASN A 454 -29.36 -2.69 6.08
CA ASN A 454 -30.13 -3.86 5.69
C ASN A 454 -31.41 -3.43 4.96
N ILE A 455 -31.54 -3.83 3.70
CA ILE A 455 -32.77 -3.60 2.92
C ILE A 455 -33.66 -4.82 3.13
N VAL A 456 -34.69 -4.68 3.97
CA VAL A 456 -35.74 -5.71 4.06
C VAL A 456 -36.61 -5.58 2.80
N THR A 457 -36.36 -6.45 1.83
CA THR A 457 -37.28 -6.62 0.70
C THR A 457 -38.20 -7.77 1.06
N ASP A 458 -39.49 -7.50 1.23
CA ASP A 458 -40.49 -8.58 1.22
C ASP A 458 -40.30 -9.36 -0.08
N ALA A 459 -39.99 -10.66 0.05
CA ALA A 459 -39.86 -11.55 -1.09
C ALA A 459 -41.14 -11.52 -1.94
N PRO A 460 -41.05 -11.60 -3.28
CA PRO A 460 -42.26 -11.74 -4.09
C PRO A 460 -42.99 -13.03 -3.66
N PRO A 461 -44.33 -13.02 -3.59
CA PRO A 461 -45.08 -14.20 -3.21
C PRO A 461 -44.74 -15.31 -4.19
N THR A 462 -44.23 -16.42 -3.65
CA THR A 462 -44.07 -17.67 -4.38
C THR A 462 -45.40 -17.97 -5.05
N GLU A 463 -45.40 -18.04 -6.39
CA GLU A 463 -46.55 -18.49 -7.15
C GLU A 463 -47.01 -19.83 -6.57
N ARG A 464 -48.16 -19.81 -5.90
CA ARG A 464 -48.92 -21.02 -5.67
C ARG A 464 -49.24 -21.57 -7.05
N LYS A 465 -48.51 -22.61 -7.45
CA LYS A 465 -48.95 -23.52 -8.51
C LYS A 465 -50.39 -23.89 -8.20
N GLY A 466 -51.30 -23.38 -9.03
CA GLY A 466 -52.69 -23.78 -9.00
C GLY A 466 -52.75 -25.29 -9.18
N ASP A 467 -53.32 -25.95 -8.19
CA ASP A 467 -53.75 -27.34 -8.27
C ASP A 467 -54.78 -27.41 -9.39
N VAL A 468 -54.38 -27.97 -10.53
CA VAL A 468 -55.29 -28.25 -11.63
C VAL A 468 -56.05 -29.51 -11.23
N GLY A 469 -57.23 -29.31 -10.64
CA GLY A 469 -58.19 -30.38 -10.39
C GLY A 469 -58.45 -31.16 -11.67
N THR A 470 -58.00 -32.40 -11.71
CA THR A 470 -58.39 -33.38 -12.71
C THR A 470 -59.73 -33.97 -12.28
N SER A 471 -60.80 -33.52 -12.94
CA SER A 471 -62.08 -34.21 -12.93
C SER A 471 -62.17 -35.09 -14.19
N GLU A 472 -62.61 -36.31 -13.94
CA GLU A 472 -63.21 -37.30 -14.86
C GLU A 472 -62.32 -37.98 -15.93
N LYS A 473 -62.08 -39.28 -15.70
CA LYS A 473 -62.81 -40.35 -16.41
C LYS A 473 -62.59 -41.74 -15.79
N PHE A 474 -63.72 -42.45 -15.65
CA PHE A 474 -63.99 -43.83 -15.20
C PHE A 474 -64.19 -44.08 -13.71
#